data_AF-A0A819Z7P8-F1
#
_entry.id   AF-A0A819Z7P8-F1
#
_cell.length_a   1.000
_cell.length_b   1.000
_cell.length_c   1.000
_cell.angle_alpha   90.00
_cell.angle_beta   90.00
_cell.angle_gamma   90.00
#
_symmetry.space_group_name_H-M   'P 1'
#
loop_
_entity.id
_entity.type
_entity.pdbx_description
1 polymer ?
#
loop_
_entity_poly.entity_id
_entity_poly.type
_entity_poly.pdbx_seq_one_letter_code
_entity_poly.pdbx_strand_id
1 'polypeptide(L)' 'MFFRQKCLTPEQHCDFAQLFDNLHTHSFYSHVPSTPELMLLEYDFHRKSDNDSWHADTTFTERPVL' A
#
# COMPACT_ATOMS: atom_id res chain seq x y z
N MET A 1 -12.90 -1.14 -6.76
CA MET A 1 -13.44 0.04 -7.47
C MET A 1 -12.29 0.74 -8.17
N PHE A 2 -12.49 1.35 -9.36
CA PHE A 2 -11.42 2.04 -10.09
C PHE A 2 -11.81 3.48 -10.43
N PHE A 3 -10.92 4.43 -10.17
CA PHE A 3 -11.06 5.84 -10.57
C PHE A 3 -9.98 6.19 -11.59
N ARG A 4 -10.36 6.43 -12.84
CA ARG A 4 -9.40 6.72 -13.92
C ARG A 4 -8.89 8.17 -13.84
N GLN A 5 -7.67 8.39 -14.32
CA GLN A 5 -7.05 9.72 -14.53
C GLN A 5 -7.04 10.60 -13.28
N LYS A 6 -6.61 10.02 -12.15
CA LYS A 6 -6.40 10.76 -10.90
C LYS A 6 -4.91 11.00 -10.68
N CYS A 7 -4.54 12.27 -10.55
CA CYS A 7 -3.24 12.68 -10.04
C CYS A 7 -3.47 13.15 -8.61
N LEU A 8 -3.09 12.32 -7.63
CA LEU A 8 -3.21 12.61 -6.21
C LEU A 8 -1.82 12.87 -5.62
N THR A 9 -1.72 13.78 -4.67
CA THR A 9 -0.54 13.83 -3.79
C THR A 9 -0.56 12.64 -2.82
N PRO A 10 0.58 12.26 -2.21
CA PRO A 10 0.61 11.23 -1.17
C PRO A 10 -0.43 11.45 -0.06
N GLU A 11 -0.56 12.70 0.40
CA GLU A 11 -1.49 13.09 1.46
C GLU A 11 -2.94 12.88 1.01
N GLN A 12 -3.29 13.33 -0.20
CA GLN A 12 -4.65 13.14 -0.76
C GLN A 12 -5.00 11.66 -0.94
N HIS A 13 -4.01 10.81 -1.24
CA HIS A 13 -4.23 9.38 -1.34
C HIS A 13 -4.57 8.78 0.03
N CYS A 14 -3.82 9.15 1.07
CA CYS A 14 -4.08 8.72 2.44
C CYS A 14 -5.41 9.26 2.98
N ASP A 15 -5.71 10.54 2.76
CA ASP A 15 -6.99 11.16 3.16
C ASP A 15 -8.19 10.41 2.55
N PHE A 16 -8.08 10.00 1.28
CA PHE A 16 -9.11 9.21 0.62
C PHE A 16 -9.25 7.81 1.23
N ALA A 17 -8.13 7.12 1.48
CA ALA A 17 -8.13 5.78 2.04
C ALA A 17 -8.68 5.74 3.48
N GLN A 18 -8.47 6.78 4.28
CA GLN A 18 -9.00 6.91 5.65
C GLN A 18 -10.53 6.96 5.72
N LEU A 19 -11.22 7.22 4.60
CA LEU A 19 -12.67 7.16 4.54
C LEU A 19 -13.21 5.73 4.64
N PHE A 20 -12.36 4.71 4.44
CA PHE A 20 -12.76 3.30 4.44
C PHE A 20 -12.42 2.60 5.75
N ASP A 21 -11.23 2.86 6.31
CA ASP A 21 -10.82 2.41 7.66
C ASP A 21 -9.52 3.15 8.07
N ASN A 22 -8.99 2.84 9.26
CA ASN A 22 -7.68 3.27 9.70
C ASN A 22 -6.57 2.70 8.79
N LEU A 23 -5.58 3.53 8.49
CA LEU A 23 -4.46 3.11 7.65
C LEU A 23 -3.46 2.24 8.44
N HIS A 24 -2.95 1.21 7.78
CA HIS A 24 -1.91 0.35 8.32
C HIS A 24 -0.53 0.79 7.82
N THR A 25 0.43 0.95 8.72
CA THR A 25 1.84 1.16 8.37
C THR A 25 2.53 -0.19 8.21
N HIS A 26 2.94 -0.51 6.98
CA HIS A 26 3.55 -1.81 6.69
C HIS A 26 4.97 -1.94 7.25
N SER A 27 5.26 -3.07 7.91
CA SER A 27 6.54 -3.25 8.61
C SER A 27 7.71 -3.66 7.71
N PHE A 28 7.46 -4.21 6.51
CA PHE A 28 8.52 -4.76 5.64
C PHE A 28 8.91 -3.87 4.46
N TYR A 29 8.00 -3.00 4.01
CA TYR A 29 8.23 -2.19 2.82
C TYR A 29 8.62 -0.77 3.23
N SER A 30 9.41 -0.12 2.37
CA SER A 30 9.68 1.30 2.52
C SER A 30 8.40 2.12 2.34
N HIS A 31 8.39 3.32 2.90
CA HIS A 31 7.25 4.24 2.85
C HIS A 31 7.69 5.62 2.36
N VAL A 32 6.72 6.43 1.93
CA VAL A 32 6.96 7.84 1.62
C VAL A 32 7.33 8.57 2.92
N PRO A 33 8.48 9.28 2.99
CA PRO A 33 8.93 9.88 4.25
C PRO A 33 7.94 10.88 4.88
N SER A 34 7.20 11.63 4.06
CA SER A 34 6.17 12.57 4.54
C SER A 34 4.86 11.90 4.91
N THR A 35 4.65 10.63 4.54
CA THR A 35 3.38 9.91 4.71
C THR A 35 3.66 8.41 4.93
N PRO A 36 4.04 8.01 6.16
CA PRO A 36 4.53 6.66 6.46
C PRO A 36 3.52 5.53 6.19
N GLU A 37 2.23 5.84 6.18
CA GLU A 37 1.14 4.93 5.84
C GLU A 37 1.14 4.57 4.34
N LEU A 38 1.75 5.41 3.50
CA LEU A 38 1.85 5.16 2.06
C LEU A 38 3.10 4.34 1.74
N MET A 39 2.86 3.05 1.47
CA MET A 39 3.88 2.11 1.04
C MET A 39 4.46 2.47 -0.35
N LEU A 40 5.77 2.31 -0.50
CA LEU A 40 6.48 2.39 -1.78
C LEU A 40 6.68 0.99 -2.37
N LEU A 41 6.06 0.76 -3.53
CA LEU A 41 6.24 -0.45 -4.34
C LEU A 41 7.04 -0.09 -5.60
N GLU A 42 8.36 -0.27 -5.52
CA GLU A 42 9.30 0.00 -6.60
C GLU A 42 10.07 -1.27 -6.96
N TYR A 43 10.14 -1.58 -8.26
CA TYR A 43 10.83 -2.75 -8.77
C TYR A 43 11.85 -2.34 -9.83
N ASP A 44 13.02 -2.99 -9.78
CA ASP A 44 14.10 -2.78 -10.74
C ASP A 44 14.86 -4.10 -10.99
N PHE A 45 16.04 -4.00 -11.61
CA PHE A 45 16.85 -5.19 -11.88
C PHE A 45 17.27 -5.93 -10.60
N HIS A 46 17.49 -5.22 -9.50
CA HIS A 46 17.92 -5.72 -8.20
C HIS A 46 16.76 -5.88 -7.19
N ARG A 47 15.66 -5.14 -7.35
CA ARG A 47 14.45 -5.21 -6.52
C ARG A 47 13.35 -5.95 -7.28
N LYS A 48 13.32 -7.27 -7.15
CA LYS A 48 12.29 -8.11 -7.78
C LYS A 48 10.98 -8.07 -6.99
N SER A 49 9.87 -8.28 -7.68
CA SER A 49 8.56 -8.44 -7.06
C SER A 49 8.38 -9.85 -6.51
N ASP A 50 7.57 -9.97 -5.47
CA ASP A 50 7.17 -11.23 -4.83
C ASP A 50 5.63 -11.37 -4.84
N ASN A 51 5.00 -10.83 -5.88
CA ASN A 51 3.53 -10.71 -6.02
C ASN A 51 2.99 -11.42 -7.27
N ASP A 52 3.77 -12.35 -7.84
CA ASP A 52 3.47 -13.01 -9.13
C ASP A 52 2.59 -14.26 -9.01
N SER A 53 2.22 -14.61 -7.78
CA SER A 53 1.33 -15.73 -7.46
C SER A 53 -0.02 -15.23 -6.97
N TRP A 54 -1.10 -15.99 -7.18
CA TRP A 54 -2.42 -15.65 -6.64
C TRP A 54 -2.42 -15.74 -5.11
N HIS A 55 -2.74 -14.64 -4.43
CA HIS A 55 -2.76 -14.55 -2.97
C HIS A 55 -3.82 -13.55 -2.48
N ALA A 56 -4.03 -13.54 -1.17
CA ALA A 56 -4.64 -12.44 -0.42
C ALA A 56 -3.60 -11.92 0.58
N ASP A 57 -3.65 -10.63 0.89
CA ASP A 57 -2.60 -9.97 1.67
C ASP A 57 -2.64 -10.37 3.16
N THR A 58 -1.45 -10.59 3.74
CA THR A 58 -1.22 -10.72 5.19
C THR A 58 -2.06 -11.78 5.95
N THR A 59 -2.51 -12.84 5.27
CA THR A 59 -3.38 -13.89 5.86
C THR A 59 -2.75 -14.68 7.00
N PHE A 60 -1.45 -14.52 7.23
CA PHE A 60 -0.74 -15.10 8.38
C PHE A 60 -0.99 -14.37 9.70
N THR A 61 -1.55 -13.15 9.67
CA THR A 61 -1.85 -12.36 10.86
C THR A 61 -3.20 -12.75 11.47
N GLU A 62 -3.38 -12.51 12.78
CA GLU A 62 -4.64 -12.81 13.48
C GLU A 62 -5.83 -12.00 12.93
N ARG A 63 -5.56 -10.76 12.52
CA ARG A 63 -6.52 -9.88 11.85
C ARG A 63 -5.91 -9.35 10.55
N PRO A 64 -6.11 -10.07 9.43
CA PRO A 64 -5.65 -9.62 8.12
C PRO A 64 -6.25 -8.25 7.75
N VAL A 65 -5.50 -7.48 6.98
CA VAL A 65 -6.03 -6.25 6.36
C VAL A 65 -7.14 -6.62 5.37
N LEU A 66 -8.22 -5.85 5.37
CA LEU A 66 -9.37 -6.03 4.46
C LEU A 66 -9.21 -5.20 3.18
#